data_AF-A0A1V4RRD9-F1
#
_entry.id   AF-A0A1V4RRD9-F1
#
_cell.length_a   1.000
_cell.length_b   1.000
_cell.length_c   1.000
_cell.angle_alpha   90.00
_cell.angle_beta   90.00
_cell.angle_gamma   90.00
#
_symmetry.space_group_name_H-M   'P 1'
#
loop_
_entity.id
_entity.type
_entity.pdbx_description
1 polymer ?
#
loop_
_entity_poly.entity_id
_entity_poly.type
_entity_poly.pdbx_seq_one_letter_code
_entity_poly.pdbx_strand_id
1 'polypeptide(L)'
;MKCSGLLIFFMGFLLWQGCATVKYQEKVSDYQEQIRILQKKLHKNPDNMDAIRDLGVIYFQTRQYAKAKDYLNRAYKASPKDAKTLLYLGLCLEFENNNEAALKFYEKYSEIPRYSPWREKLEGRYRWLTRQQIRQEMRKLLEQEAQLAAKRLSPKRIAVFPFTFSDGNKRLAPLGKGLAEMIITDLTQVKSLQVVERVRVQALLEEIALGQTGLVEESSAPRYGKLLAAGKIIHGKFAGLSRNRIRLDAAYWDIINQQFPQPTEMTDALNNLFLLEKDIVFEIIERMGITLTPRERQRILHIPTKNLQAFLAYCMGLEQEDAGNFEAALQSYKTSTQLDPDFNLARKKMEETETLTKAGQDKESFLSSLSEMERWTKGTTVGGNLVNRRLQNLSSSLGSNFIPGPDSRESVEEVTTAGISVVSGELPEPPLPPPGK
;
A
#
# COMPACT_ATOMS: atom_id res chain seq x y z
N MET A 1 -18.15 -14.61 72.88
CA MET A 1 -16.73 -14.95 73.14
C MET A 1 -16.11 -15.33 71.79
N LYS A 2 -15.50 -14.36 71.10
CA LYS A 2 -14.05 -14.07 71.02
C LYS A 2 -13.27 -14.99 70.05
N CYS A 3 -12.90 -14.38 68.92
CA CYS A 3 -11.58 -14.39 68.25
C CYS A 3 -10.96 -15.70 67.72
N SER A 4 -10.90 -15.79 66.39
CA SER A 4 -9.81 -16.39 65.58
C SER A 4 -10.05 -15.91 64.13
N GLY A 5 -9.33 -14.94 63.54
CA GLY A 5 -7.89 -14.82 63.35
C GLY A 5 -7.54 -15.24 61.90
N LEU A 6 -8.02 -14.53 60.87
CA LEU A 6 -7.27 -13.56 60.07
C LEU A 6 -5.85 -13.99 59.68
N LEU A 7 -5.66 -14.91 58.71
CA LEU A 7 -4.33 -15.09 58.07
C LEU A 7 -4.28 -15.88 56.75
N ILE A 8 -5.32 -15.85 55.90
CA ILE A 8 -5.26 -16.51 54.58
C ILE A 8 -5.98 -15.66 53.53
N PHE A 9 -5.45 -14.48 53.20
CA PHE A 9 -5.91 -13.74 52.01
C PHE A 9 -4.85 -12.86 51.33
N PHE A 10 -3.55 -13.12 51.58
CA PHE A 10 -2.48 -12.28 51.01
C PHE A 10 -1.38 -13.06 50.28
N MET A 11 -1.66 -14.26 49.79
CA MET A 11 -0.68 -15.07 49.05
C MET A 11 -1.30 -15.73 47.80
N GLY A 12 -2.11 -14.95 47.06
CA GLY A 12 -2.79 -15.44 45.85
C GLY A 12 -2.85 -14.42 44.71
N PHE A 13 -1.99 -13.40 44.72
CA PHE A 13 -2.02 -12.33 43.70
C PHE A 13 -0.65 -11.90 43.16
N LEU A 14 0.41 -12.67 43.39
CA LEU A 14 1.79 -12.30 43.00
C LEU A 14 2.44 -13.19 41.93
N LEU A 15 1.73 -14.15 41.34
CA LEU A 15 2.30 -15.05 40.33
C LEU A 15 1.71 -14.91 38.92
N TRP A 16 0.90 -13.87 38.67
CA TRP A 16 0.35 -13.61 37.33
C TRP A 16 0.81 -12.30 36.66
N GLN A 17 1.74 -11.56 37.28
CA GLN A 17 2.37 -10.37 36.67
C GLN A 17 3.84 -10.56 36.24
N GLY A 18 4.41 -11.76 36.41
CA GLY A 18 5.85 -12.01 36.23
C GLY A 18 6.37 -12.03 34.77
N CYS A 19 5.55 -12.42 33.79
CA CYS A 19 6.06 -12.59 32.42
C CYS A 19 6.17 -11.28 31.62
N ALA A 20 5.29 -10.31 31.88
CA ALA A 20 5.31 -9.02 31.17
C ALA A 20 6.40 -8.08 31.72
N THR A 21 6.64 -8.12 33.03
CA THR A 21 7.64 -7.30 33.72
C THR A 21 9.07 -7.73 33.40
N VAL A 22 9.35 -9.04 33.34
CA VAL A 22 10.67 -9.58 32.97
C VAL A 22 11.03 -9.22 31.51
N LYS A 23 10.09 -9.40 30.57
CA LYS A 23 10.32 -9.08 29.15
C LYS A 23 10.50 -7.58 28.90
N TYR A 24 9.86 -6.73 29.70
CA TYR A 24 10.04 -5.27 29.66
C TYR A 24 11.39 -4.85 30.24
N GLN A 25 11.81 -5.43 31.38
CA GLN A 25 13.10 -5.14 32.01
C GLN A 25 14.30 -5.57 31.17
N GLU A 26 14.24 -6.74 30.52
CA GLU A 26 15.27 -7.19 29.56
C GLU A 26 15.44 -6.21 28.40
N LYS A 27 14.32 -5.74 27.84
CA LYS A 27 14.31 -4.82 26.69
C LYS A 27 14.89 -3.44 27.05
N VAL A 28 14.62 -2.94 28.26
CA VAL A 28 15.18 -1.67 28.75
C VAL A 28 16.69 -1.79 29.00
N SER A 29 17.14 -2.91 29.57
CA SER A 29 18.57 -3.19 29.80
C SER A 29 19.36 -3.26 28.49
N ASP A 30 18.82 -3.92 27.47
CA ASP A 30 19.42 -4.04 26.13
C ASP A 30 19.58 -2.66 25.46
N TYR A 31 18.60 -1.76 25.59
CA TYR A 31 18.72 -0.40 25.04
C TYR A 31 19.79 0.45 25.72
N GLN A 32 19.96 0.33 27.04
CA GLN A 32 21.01 1.07 27.75
C GLN A 32 22.41 0.63 27.33
N GLU A 33 22.62 -0.68 27.14
CA GLU A 33 23.88 -1.20 26.63
C GLU A 33 24.13 -0.75 25.18
N GLN A 34 23.12 -0.80 24.33
CA GLN A 34 23.23 -0.31 22.94
C GLN A 34 23.60 1.17 22.88
N ILE A 35 22.99 2.02 23.72
CA ILE A 35 23.36 3.43 23.83
C ILE A 35 24.84 3.57 24.21
N ARG A 36 25.30 2.83 25.22
CA ARG A 36 26.70 2.87 25.68
C ARG A 36 27.67 2.47 24.57
N ILE A 37 27.37 1.41 23.83
CA ILE A 37 28.17 0.94 22.70
C ILE A 37 28.25 2.01 21.60
N LEU A 38 27.10 2.60 21.24
CA LEU A 38 27.03 3.63 20.20
C LEU A 38 27.73 4.93 20.62
N GLN A 39 27.61 5.34 21.89
CA GLN A 39 28.34 6.49 22.43
C GLN A 39 29.86 6.27 22.39
N LYS A 40 30.34 5.06 22.73
CA LYS A 40 31.75 4.71 22.60
C LYS A 40 32.22 4.75 21.14
N LYS A 41 31.40 4.32 20.19
CA LYS A 41 31.69 4.46 18.75
C LYS A 41 31.78 5.93 18.33
N LEU A 42 30.86 6.76 18.81
CA LEU A 42 30.84 8.19 18.51
C LEU A 42 32.03 8.93 19.14
N HIS A 43 32.49 8.50 20.32
CA HIS A 43 33.69 9.06 20.93
C HIS A 43 34.96 8.79 20.09
N LYS A 44 35.04 7.61 19.45
CA LYS A 44 36.15 7.25 18.55
C LYS A 44 36.04 7.93 17.18
N ASN A 45 34.82 8.10 16.68
CA ASN A 45 34.54 8.77 15.41
C ASN A 45 33.29 9.65 15.55
N PRO A 46 33.46 10.95 15.86
CA PRO A 46 32.35 11.88 16.07
C PRO A 46 31.42 12.07 14.88
N ASP A 47 31.91 11.80 13.66
CA ASP A 47 31.16 11.99 12.41
C ASP A 47 30.61 10.67 11.86
N ASN A 48 30.53 9.63 12.70
CA ASN A 48 29.88 8.37 12.31
C ASN A 48 28.35 8.55 12.23
N MET A 49 27.85 8.86 11.03
CA MET A 49 26.43 9.12 10.79
C MET A 49 25.54 7.90 11.03
N ASP A 50 26.04 6.69 10.82
CA ASP A 50 25.30 5.47 11.16
C ASP A 50 25.09 5.34 12.68
N ALA A 51 26.13 5.64 13.47
CA ALA A 51 26.04 5.63 14.93
C ALA A 51 25.12 6.73 15.46
N ILE A 52 25.17 7.93 14.86
CA ILE A 52 24.26 9.04 15.19
C ILE A 52 22.81 8.67 14.87
N ARG A 53 22.56 8.13 13.67
CA ARG A 53 21.23 7.62 13.28
C ARG A 53 20.73 6.57 14.26
N ASP A 54 21.53 5.55 14.53
CA ASP A 54 21.11 4.44 15.38
C ASP A 54 20.88 4.89 16.83
N LEU A 55 21.62 5.88 17.35
CA LEU A 55 21.28 6.54 18.62
C LEU A 55 19.90 7.18 18.57
N GLY A 56 19.61 7.92 17.50
CA GLY A 56 18.30 8.51 17.27
C GLY A 56 17.16 7.47 17.25
N VAL A 57 17.38 6.34 16.60
CA VAL A 57 16.45 5.19 16.57
C VAL A 57 16.20 4.63 17.97
N ILE A 58 17.25 4.46 18.78
CA ILE A 58 17.11 3.94 20.15
C ILE A 58 16.40 4.96 21.06
N TYR A 59 16.67 6.25 20.90
CA TYR A 59 15.91 7.29 21.59
C TYR A 59 14.44 7.28 21.19
N PHE A 60 14.11 7.01 19.93
CA PHE A 60 12.73 6.83 19.49
C PHE A 60 12.08 5.61 20.16
N GLN A 61 12.76 4.45 20.16
CA GLN A 61 12.26 3.22 20.76
C GLN A 61 12.05 3.32 22.28
N THR A 62 12.82 4.19 22.94
CA THR A 62 12.66 4.53 24.37
C THR A 62 11.72 5.73 24.59
N ARG A 63 10.93 6.12 23.59
CA ARG A 63 9.92 7.19 23.62
C ARG A 63 10.47 8.60 23.92
N GLN A 64 11.78 8.80 23.77
CA GLN A 64 12.44 10.10 23.91
C GLN A 64 12.44 10.84 22.56
N TYR A 65 11.27 11.15 22.01
CA TYR A 65 11.09 11.68 20.64
C TYR A 65 11.88 12.98 20.37
N ALA A 66 11.96 13.89 21.34
CA ALA A 66 12.72 15.12 21.21
C ALA A 66 14.22 14.86 20.98
N LYS A 67 14.82 13.96 21.77
CA LYS A 67 16.22 13.55 21.59
C LYS A 67 16.41 12.76 20.30
N ALA A 68 15.46 11.87 19.99
CA ALA A 68 15.49 11.10 18.75
C ALA A 68 15.59 12.02 17.53
N LYS A 69 14.73 13.04 17.45
CA LYS A 69 14.77 14.03 16.37
C LYS A 69 16.08 14.80 16.30
N ASP A 70 16.70 15.17 17.42
CA ASP A 70 17.98 15.88 17.39
C ASP A 70 19.08 15.05 16.70
N TYR A 71 19.28 13.82 17.16
CA TYR A 71 20.23 12.90 16.56
C TYR A 71 19.89 12.57 15.10
N LEU A 72 18.62 12.28 14.81
CA LEU A 72 18.17 11.97 13.44
C LEU A 72 18.30 13.17 12.49
N ASN A 73 18.07 14.40 12.95
CA ASN A 73 18.25 15.60 12.14
C ASN A 73 19.73 15.82 11.79
N ARG A 74 20.64 15.51 12.72
CA ARG A 74 22.08 15.54 12.44
C ARG A 74 22.46 14.51 11.37
N ALA A 75 21.97 13.28 11.51
CA ALA A 75 22.16 12.24 10.49
C ALA A 75 21.57 12.65 9.13
N TYR A 76 20.38 13.25 9.11
CA TYR A 76 19.70 13.70 7.90
C TYR A 76 20.47 14.83 7.18
N LYS A 77 21.05 15.78 7.91
CA LYS A 77 21.87 16.86 7.32
C LYS A 77 23.07 16.32 6.55
N ALA A 78 23.70 15.25 7.04
CA ALA A 78 24.82 14.62 6.37
C ALA A 78 24.40 13.67 5.24
N SER A 79 23.32 12.89 5.47
CA SER A 79 22.83 11.87 4.54
C SER A 79 21.31 12.04 4.29
N PRO A 80 20.88 13.00 3.44
CA PRO A 80 19.46 13.29 3.24
C PRO A 80 18.65 12.14 2.60
N LYS A 81 19.33 11.15 2.02
CA LYS A 81 18.72 9.98 1.36
C LYS A 81 18.84 8.69 2.19
N ASP A 82 19.27 8.77 3.45
CA ASP A 82 19.27 7.60 4.33
C ASP A 82 17.81 7.24 4.69
N ALA A 83 17.31 6.17 4.07
CA ALA A 83 15.91 5.76 4.17
C ALA A 83 15.48 5.45 5.61
N LYS A 84 16.38 4.92 6.44
CA LYS A 84 16.11 4.64 7.85
C LYS A 84 15.96 5.95 8.64
N THR A 85 16.86 6.92 8.46
CA THR A 85 16.73 8.25 9.07
C THR A 85 15.43 8.93 8.68
N LEU A 86 15.09 8.94 7.39
CA LEU A 86 13.83 9.50 6.89
C LEU A 86 12.61 8.86 7.56
N LEU A 87 12.61 7.53 7.69
CA LEU A 87 11.51 6.80 8.29
C LEU A 87 11.33 7.17 9.77
N TYR A 88 12.42 7.17 10.54
CA TYR A 88 12.34 7.47 11.97
C TYR A 88 12.06 8.95 12.27
N LEU A 89 12.48 9.88 11.40
CA LEU A 89 12.06 11.29 11.49
C LEU A 89 10.56 11.44 11.27
N GLY A 90 10.04 10.81 10.21
CA GLY A 90 8.60 10.78 9.96
C GLY A 90 7.82 10.17 11.12
N LEU A 91 8.32 9.07 11.71
CA LEU A 91 7.71 8.45 12.88
C LEU A 91 7.73 9.36 14.10
N CYS A 92 8.83 10.04 14.38
CA CYS A 92 8.87 11.01 15.49
C CYS A 92 7.75 12.06 15.33
N LEU A 93 7.56 12.58 14.12
CA LEU A 93 6.53 13.57 13.82
C LEU A 93 5.12 12.98 13.92
N GLU A 94 4.90 11.75 13.47
CA GLU A 94 3.62 11.04 13.65
C GLU A 94 3.27 10.88 15.13
N PHE A 95 4.23 10.48 15.98
CA PHE A 95 4.00 10.31 17.43
C PHE A 95 3.76 11.65 18.15
N GLU A 96 4.19 12.77 17.56
CA GLU A 96 3.87 14.13 17.99
C GLU A 96 2.56 14.68 17.36
N ASN A 97 1.83 13.85 16.61
CA ASN A 97 0.61 14.21 15.87
C ASN A 97 0.81 15.26 14.76
N ASN A 98 2.05 15.45 14.28
CA ASN A 98 2.37 16.29 13.14
C ASN A 98 2.43 15.47 11.84
N ASN A 99 1.27 14.98 11.39
CA ASN A 99 1.17 14.10 10.23
C ASN A 99 1.55 14.82 8.91
N GLU A 100 1.31 16.12 8.80
CA GLU A 100 1.66 16.91 7.60
C GLU A 100 3.18 16.98 7.42
N ALA A 101 3.93 17.23 8.49
CA ALA A 101 5.39 17.20 8.43
C ALA A 101 5.91 15.77 8.21
N ALA A 102 5.29 14.76 8.82
CA ALA A 102 5.67 13.36 8.62
C ALA A 102 5.56 12.92 7.15
N LEU A 103 4.48 13.34 6.46
CA LEU A 103 4.26 13.02 5.04
C LEU A 103 5.39 13.52 4.14
N LYS A 104 5.96 14.70 4.41
CA LYS A 104 7.09 15.24 3.65
C LYS A 104 8.34 14.35 3.74
N PHE A 105 8.55 13.68 4.87
CA PHE A 105 9.65 12.72 5.00
C PHE A 105 9.33 11.39 4.32
N TYR A 106 8.08 10.92 4.41
CA TYR A 106 7.70 9.67 3.78
C TYR A 106 7.66 9.74 2.25
N GLU A 107 7.22 10.87 1.66
CA GLU A 107 7.17 11.12 0.22
C GLU A 107 8.53 10.88 -0.49
N LYS A 108 9.63 11.05 0.25
CA LYS A 108 10.99 10.77 -0.21
C LYS A 108 11.25 9.29 -0.51
N TYR A 109 10.30 8.38 -0.27
CA TYR A 109 10.39 6.98 -0.73
C TYR A 109 10.68 6.87 -2.23
N SER A 110 10.21 7.83 -3.02
CA SER A 110 10.47 7.91 -4.47
C SER A 110 11.96 8.11 -4.80
N GLU A 111 12.73 8.70 -3.89
CA GLU A 111 14.18 8.91 -4.01
C GLU A 111 15.00 7.68 -3.59
N ILE A 112 14.37 6.67 -2.96
CA ILE A 112 15.05 5.49 -2.42
C ILE A 112 15.03 4.34 -3.44
N PRO A 113 16.12 3.55 -3.58
CA PRO A 113 16.15 2.40 -4.50
C PRO A 113 15.03 1.38 -4.25
N ARG A 114 14.47 0.82 -5.34
CA ARG A 114 13.32 -0.12 -5.28
C ARG A 114 13.58 -1.36 -4.42
N TYR A 115 14.82 -1.85 -4.38
CA TYR A 115 15.21 -3.04 -3.60
C TYR A 115 15.38 -2.77 -2.10
N SER A 116 15.33 -1.52 -1.65
CA SER A 116 15.51 -1.19 -0.24
C SER A 116 14.27 -1.58 0.56
N PRO A 117 14.38 -2.43 1.60
CA PRO A 117 13.24 -2.77 2.45
C PRO A 117 12.69 -1.55 3.21
N TRP A 118 13.52 -0.51 3.40
CA TRP A 118 13.11 0.75 4.01
C TRP A 118 12.22 1.59 3.10
N ARG A 119 12.41 1.50 1.78
CA ARG A 119 11.54 2.18 0.81
C ARG A 119 10.10 1.71 0.95
N GLU A 120 9.90 0.40 1.01
CA GLU A 120 8.56 -0.20 1.15
C GLU A 120 7.85 0.29 2.40
N LYS A 121 8.58 0.43 3.52
CA LYS A 121 8.03 0.97 4.78
C LYS A 121 7.69 2.45 4.69
N LEU A 122 8.55 3.27 4.08
CA LEU A 122 8.27 4.68 3.82
C LEU A 122 7.03 4.84 2.93
N GLU A 123 6.97 4.09 1.83
CA GLU A 123 5.88 4.13 0.87
C GLU A 123 4.55 3.72 1.51
N GLY A 124 4.53 2.63 2.28
CA GLY A 124 3.31 2.19 2.96
C GLY A 124 2.80 3.21 4.00
N ARG A 125 3.70 3.85 4.77
CA ARG A 125 3.29 4.95 5.68
C ARG A 125 2.83 6.19 4.94
N TYR A 126 3.49 6.57 3.84
CA TYR A 126 3.07 7.67 2.99
C TYR A 126 1.65 7.46 2.48
N ARG A 127 1.36 6.27 1.92
CA ARG A 127 0.04 5.91 1.38
C ARG A 127 -1.02 5.89 2.47
N TRP A 128 -0.70 5.34 3.64
CA TRP A 128 -1.62 5.32 4.79
C TRP A 128 -1.97 6.73 5.27
N LEU A 129 -0.96 7.56 5.57
CA LEU A 129 -1.18 8.91 6.06
C LEU A 129 -1.88 9.80 5.03
N THR A 130 -1.56 9.66 3.75
CA THR A 130 -2.23 10.43 2.68
C THR A 130 -3.73 10.14 2.68
N ARG A 131 -4.15 8.88 2.82
CA ARG A 131 -5.58 8.53 2.92
C ARG A 131 -6.25 9.14 4.15
N GLN A 132 -5.58 9.09 5.31
CA GLN A 132 -6.09 9.69 6.55
C GLN A 132 -6.22 11.21 6.42
N GLN A 133 -5.24 11.87 5.81
CA GLN A 133 -5.28 13.30 5.54
C GLN A 133 -6.44 13.65 4.60
N ILE A 134 -6.65 12.89 3.52
CA ILE A 134 -7.77 13.13 2.60
C ILE A 134 -9.13 13.03 3.31
N ARG A 135 -9.32 12.04 4.19
CA ARG A 135 -10.54 11.93 5.00
C ARG A 135 -10.72 13.13 5.94
N GLN A 136 -9.66 13.53 6.65
CA GLN A 136 -9.69 14.70 7.52
C GLN A 136 -9.97 16.00 6.75
N GLU A 137 -9.40 16.17 5.55
CA GLU A 137 -9.71 17.28 4.65
C GLU A 137 -11.19 17.28 4.26
N MET A 138 -11.75 16.13 3.85
CA MET A 138 -13.16 16.01 3.48
C MET A 138 -14.08 16.35 4.65
N ARG A 139 -13.77 15.84 5.85
CA ARG A 139 -14.52 16.15 7.06
C ARG A 139 -14.52 17.65 7.37
N LYS A 140 -13.36 18.30 7.35
CA LYS A 140 -13.26 19.76 7.56
C LYS A 140 -14.03 20.55 6.50
N LEU A 141 -14.00 20.09 5.24
CA LEU A 141 -14.76 20.72 4.15
C LEU A 141 -16.27 20.61 4.36
N LEU A 142 -16.76 19.49 4.87
CA LEU A 142 -18.17 19.29 5.22
C LEU A 142 -18.57 20.17 6.41
N GLU A 143 -17.73 20.28 7.44
CA GLU A 143 -17.97 21.17 8.59
C GLU A 143 -18.07 22.65 8.17
N GLN A 144 -17.36 23.05 7.13
CA GLN A 144 -17.32 24.42 6.60
C GLN A 144 -18.15 24.62 5.32
N GLU A 145 -19.05 23.69 5.00
CA GLU A 145 -19.74 23.63 3.70
C GLU A 145 -20.49 24.94 3.35
N ALA A 146 -21.13 25.55 4.35
CA ALA A 146 -21.89 26.80 4.21
C ALA A 146 -21.00 27.99 3.78
N GLN A 147 -19.73 27.99 4.16
CA GLN A 147 -18.77 29.05 3.85
C GLN A 147 -18.05 28.84 2.51
N LEU A 148 -18.19 27.66 1.90
CA LEU A 148 -17.56 27.38 0.61
C LEU A 148 -18.15 28.31 -0.47
N ALA A 149 -17.30 28.94 -1.27
CA ALA A 149 -17.74 29.80 -2.38
C ALA A 149 -18.05 28.99 -3.65
N ALA A 150 -19.05 29.42 -4.42
CA ALA A 150 -19.35 28.84 -5.75
C ALA A 150 -18.18 28.96 -6.74
N LYS A 151 -17.30 29.97 -6.55
CA LYS A 151 -16.08 30.19 -7.34
C LYS A 151 -15.06 29.04 -7.27
N ARG A 152 -15.25 28.07 -6.36
CA ARG A 152 -14.39 26.87 -6.24
C ARG A 152 -14.54 25.89 -7.40
N LEU A 153 -15.64 25.94 -8.14
CA LEU A 153 -15.90 25.02 -9.25
C LEU A 153 -14.95 25.31 -10.42
N SER A 154 -14.24 24.29 -10.89
CA SER A 154 -13.43 24.36 -12.11
C SER A 154 -14.15 23.66 -13.26
N PRO A 155 -14.37 24.32 -14.40
CA PRO A 155 -15.04 23.70 -15.56
C PRO A 155 -14.23 22.55 -16.17
N LYS A 156 -12.91 22.52 -15.92
CA LYS A 156 -12.00 21.46 -16.36
C LYS A 156 -11.96 20.28 -15.39
N ARG A 157 -12.39 20.47 -14.13
CA ARG A 157 -12.30 19.43 -13.11
C ARG A 157 -13.53 18.55 -13.14
N ILE A 158 -13.32 17.24 -13.25
CA ILE A 158 -14.37 16.24 -13.40
C ILE A 158 -14.22 15.16 -12.32
N ALA A 159 -15.31 14.83 -11.64
CA ALA A 159 -15.35 13.72 -10.70
C ALA A 159 -16.15 12.55 -11.29
N VAL A 160 -15.72 11.32 -11.07
CA VAL A 160 -16.43 10.12 -11.50
C VAL A 160 -16.88 9.37 -10.27
N PHE A 161 -18.18 9.17 -10.14
CA PHE A 161 -18.78 8.46 -9.01
C PHE A 161 -18.88 6.96 -9.33
N PRO A 162 -18.78 6.08 -8.32
CA PRO A 162 -19.08 4.65 -8.49
C PRO A 162 -20.47 4.46 -9.10
N PHE A 163 -20.57 3.63 -10.13
CA PHE A 163 -21.84 3.34 -10.76
C PHE A 163 -22.72 2.51 -9.82
N THR A 164 -24.01 2.81 -9.76
CA THR A 164 -24.92 2.12 -8.85
C THR A 164 -25.55 0.90 -9.53
N PHE A 165 -25.65 -0.20 -8.81
CA PHE A 165 -26.30 -1.40 -9.32
C PHE A 165 -27.81 -1.34 -9.03
N SER A 166 -28.63 -1.54 -10.06
CA SER A 166 -30.09 -1.38 -9.96
C SER A 166 -30.88 -2.68 -9.69
N ASP A 167 -30.24 -3.85 -9.68
CA ASP A 167 -30.93 -5.14 -9.47
C ASP A 167 -30.64 -5.79 -8.10
N GLY A 168 -31.39 -6.84 -7.76
CA GLY A 168 -31.26 -7.56 -6.48
C GLY A 168 -30.02 -8.45 -6.33
N ASN A 169 -29.27 -8.73 -7.40
CA ASN A 169 -28.07 -9.59 -7.33
C ASN A 169 -26.83 -8.81 -6.88
N LYS A 170 -26.66 -8.66 -5.56
CA LYS A 170 -25.54 -7.94 -4.94
C LYS A 170 -24.13 -8.39 -5.38
N ARG A 171 -23.98 -9.55 -6.02
CA ARG A 171 -22.67 -10.05 -6.50
C ARG A 171 -22.01 -9.14 -7.53
N LEU A 172 -22.80 -8.44 -8.35
CA LEU A 172 -22.27 -7.51 -9.35
C LEU A 172 -22.07 -6.09 -8.83
N ALA A 173 -22.50 -5.76 -7.61
CA ALA A 173 -22.37 -4.41 -7.07
C ALA A 173 -20.93 -3.85 -7.12
N PRO A 174 -19.86 -4.63 -6.83
CA PRO A 174 -18.47 -4.14 -6.95
C PRO A 174 -18.09 -3.69 -8.36
N LEU A 175 -18.78 -4.18 -9.41
CA LEU A 175 -18.53 -3.80 -10.79
C LEU A 175 -18.65 -2.29 -11.00
N GLY A 176 -19.56 -1.63 -10.26
CA GLY A 176 -19.75 -0.19 -10.36
C GLY A 176 -18.51 0.63 -10.00
N LYS A 177 -17.71 0.14 -9.05
CA LYS A 177 -16.41 0.74 -8.70
C LYS A 177 -15.35 0.47 -9.77
N GLY A 178 -15.36 -0.71 -10.36
CA GLY A 178 -14.47 -1.05 -11.48
C GLY A 178 -14.74 -0.22 -12.73
N LEU A 179 -16.01 -0.02 -13.08
CA LEU A 179 -16.43 0.83 -14.20
C LEU A 179 -15.98 2.28 -13.97
N ALA A 180 -16.21 2.83 -12.78
CA ALA A 180 -15.73 4.17 -12.45
C ALA A 180 -14.20 4.27 -12.56
N GLU A 181 -13.45 3.27 -12.10
CA GLU A 181 -11.98 3.25 -12.22
C GLU A 181 -11.50 3.19 -13.68
N MET A 182 -12.20 2.44 -14.55
CA MET A 182 -11.90 2.42 -15.98
C MET A 182 -12.16 3.79 -16.62
N ILE A 183 -13.32 4.39 -16.36
CA ILE A 183 -13.68 5.71 -16.87
C ILE A 183 -12.71 6.77 -16.36
N ILE A 184 -12.30 6.72 -15.09
CA ILE A 184 -11.26 7.60 -14.53
C ILE A 184 -9.95 7.42 -15.33
N THR A 185 -9.54 6.18 -15.57
CA THR A 185 -8.30 5.87 -16.31
C THR A 185 -8.34 6.46 -17.73
N ASP A 186 -9.47 6.35 -18.42
CA ASP A 186 -9.65 6.90 -19.76
C ASP A 186 -9.68 8.43 -19.76
N LEU A 187 -10.45 9.04 -18.86
CA LEU A 187 -10.57 10.49 -18.80
C LEU A 187 -9.26 11.18 -18.38
N THR A 188 -8.39 10.49 -17.64
CA THR A 188 -7.03 11.01 -17.37
C THR A 188 -6.17 11.11 -18.62
N GLN A 189 -6.53 10.44 -19.72
CA GLN A 189 -5.85 10.59 -21.01
C GLN A 189 -6.19 11.92 -21.69
N VAL A 190 -7.31 12.55 -21.34
CA VAL A 190 -7.81 13.79 -21.93
C VAL A 190 -7.15 14.98 -21.25
N LYS A 191 -6.22 15.67 -21.93
CA LYS A 191 -5.39 16.71 -21.32
C LYS A 191 -6.16 17.96 -20.88
N SER A 192 -7.31 18.22 -21.50
CA SER A 192 -8.17 19.35 -21.15
C SER A 192 -8.91 19.14 -19.82
N LEU A 193 -8.97 17.89 -19.33
CA LEU A 193 -9.66 17.51 -18.10
C LEU A 193 -8.69 17.34 -16.93
N GLN A 194 -9.20 17.62 -15.73
CA GLN A 194 -8.55 17.36 -14.46
C GLN A 194 -9.44 16.38 -13.67
N VAL A 195 -9.13 15.10 -13.75
CA VAL A 195 -9.94 14.07 -13.08
C VAL A 195 -9.65 14.10 -11.58
N VAL A 196 -10.71 14.14 -10.77
CA VAL A 196 -10.61 14.01 -9.32
C VAL A 196 -10.19 12.59 -8.97
N GLU A 197 -9.18 12.45 -8.12
CA GLU A 197 -8.70 11.15 -7.65
C GLU A 197 -9.81 10.34 -6.99
N ARG A 198 -9.94 9.07 -7.37
CA ARG A 198 -10.96 8.14 -6.83
C ARG A 198 -11.05 8.16 -5.31
N VAL A 199 -9.90 8.13 -4.62
CA VAL A 199 -9.85 8.10 -3.16
C VAL A 199 -10.48 9.34 -2.52
N ARG A 200 -10.49 10.50 -3.18
CA ARG A 200 -11.15 11.71 -2.69
C ARG A 200 -12.67 11.61 -2.84
N VAL A 201 -13.15 11.06 -3.95
CA VAL A 201 -14.59 10.77 -4.15
C VAL A 201 -15.08 9.76 -3.11
N GLN A 202 -14.32 8.68 -2.91
CA GLN A 202 -14.63 7.66 -1.92
C GLN A 202 -14.66 8.24 -0.49
N ALA A 203 -13.65 9.01 -0.11
CA ALA A 203 -13.61 9.67 1.20
C ALA A 203 -14.80 10.60 1.42
N LEU A 204 -15.22 11.36 0.40
CA LEU A 204 -16.42 12.18 0.47
C LEU A 204 -17.67 11.35 0.73
N LEU A 205 -17.86 10.27 -0.04
CA LEU A 205 -19.03 9.39 0.09
C LEU A 205 -19.10 8.73 1.48
N GLU A 206 -17.96 8.30 2.02
CA GLU A 206 -17.86 7.73 3.37
C GLU A 206 -18.23 8.75 4.45
N GLU A 207 -17.65 9.96 4.40
CA GLU A 207 -17.96 11.00 5.40
C GLU A 207 -19.43 11.43 5.35
N ILE A 208 -20.04 11.48 4.16
CA ILE A 208 -21.47 11.78 4.02
C ILE A 208 -22.32 10.63 4.58
N ALA A 209 -21.98 9.37 4.29
CA ALA A 209 -22.71 8.21 4.80
C ALA A 209 -22.61 8.06 6.34
N LEU A 210 -21.51 8.51 6.95
CA LEU A 210 -21.35 8.55 8.40
C LEU A 210 -22.13 9.69 9.06
N GLY A 211 -22.35 10.80 8.36
CA GLY A 211 -23.05 11.98 8.86
C GLY A 211 -24.56 12.02 8.57
N GLN A 212 -25.05 11.31 7.54
CA GLN A 212 -26.45 11.23 7.14
C GLN A 212 -26.76 9.86 6.50
N THR A 213 -27.98 9.37 6.67
CA THR A 213 -28.50 8.28 5.83
C THR A 213 -28.92 8.86 4.49
N GLY A 214 -28.28 8.49 3.38
CA GLY A 214 -28.94 8.60 2.08
C GLY A 214 -28.03 8.84 0.89
N LEU A 215 -27.97 7.81 0.06
CA LEU A 215 -28.00 7.80 -1.41
C LEU A 215 -27.55 9.07 -2.16
N VAL A 216 -26.64 8.86 -3.11
CA VAL A 216 -26.23 9.84 -4.12
C VAL A 216 -27.43 10.15 -5.02
N GLU A 217 -28.07 11.30 -4.81
CA GLU A 217 -29.18 11.80 -5.62
C GLU A 217 -28.78 13.01 -6.47
N GLU A 218 -29.51 13.25 -7.57
CA GLU A 218 -29.31 14.41 -8.45
C GLU A 218 -29.41 15.75 -7.71
N SER A 219 -30.31 15.84 -6.73
CA SER A 219 -30.47 16.99 -5.83
C SER A 219 -29.17 17.34 -5.08
N SER A 220 -28.29 16.34 -4.87
CA SER A 220 -27.01 16.50 -4.19
C SER A 220 -25.86 16.83 -5.14
N ALA A 221 -26.08 16.86 -6.46
CA ALA A 221 -25.05 17.13 -7.46
C ALA A 221 -24.30 18.47 -7.24
N PRO A 222 -24.99 19.60 -6.98
CA PRO A 222 -24.29 20.87 -6.76
C PRO A 222 -23.41 20.85 -5.51
N ARG A 223 -23.89 20.17 -4.45
CA ARG A 223 -23.17 19.97 -3.20
C ARG A 223 -21.90 19.17 -3.42
N TYR A 224 -21.98 18.03 -4.11
CA TYR A 224 -20.81 17.20 -4.43
C TYR A 224 -19.79 17.94 -5.29
N GLY A 225 -20.24 18.67 -6.31
CA GLY A 225 -19.36 19.45 -7.19
C GLY A 225 -18.56 20.48 -6.40
N LYS A 226 -19.23 21.20 -5.48
CA LYS A 226 -18.60 22.20 -4.61
C LYS A 226 -17.53 21.59 -3.70
N LEU A 227 -17.83 20.47 -3.04
CA LEU A 227 -16.92 19.79 -2.11
C LEU A 227 -15.67 19.25 -2.84
N LEU A 228 -15.87 18.64 -4.00
CA LEU A 228 -14.80 18.10 -4.84
C LEU A 228 -14.11 19.16 -5.73
N ALA A 229 -14.58 20.41 -5.71
CA ALA A 229 -14.17 21.46 -6.64
C ALA A 229 -14.32 21.07 -8.13
N ALA A 230 -15.24 20.16 -8.43
CA ALA A 230 -15.50 19.63 -9.75
C ALA A 230 -16.67 20.36 -10.39
N GLY A 231 -16.43 21.03 -11.52
CA GLY A 231 -17.50 21.66 -12.31
C GLY A 231 -18.33 20.65 -13.08
N LYS A 232 -17.83 19.41 -13.24
CA LYS A 232 -18.54 18.32 -13.89
C LYS A 232 -18.50 17.05 -13.04
N ILE A 233 -19.56 16.27 -13.07
CA ILE A 233 -19.65 14.98 -12.38
C ILE A 233 -20.15 13.92 -13.35
N ILE A 234 -19.47 12.79 -13.45
CA ILE A 234 -19.96 11.59 -14.13
C ILE A 234 -20.57 10.66 -13.10
N HIS A 235 -21.76 10.18 -13.41
CA HIS A 235 -22.48 9.20 -12.63
C HIS A 235 -23.18 8.24 -13.57
N GLY A 236 -23.64 7.13 -13.01
CA GLY A 236 -24.41 6.18 -13.77
C GLY A 236 -24.93 5.05 -12.93
N LYS A 237 -25.74 4.22 -13.58
CA LYS A 237 -26.25 2.98 -13.03
C LYS A 237 -26.08 1.87 -14.04
N PHE A 238 -26.12 0.63 -13.55
CA PHE A 238 -26.08 -0.53 -14.42
C PHE A 238 -27.00 -1.63 -13.89
N ALA A 239 -27.44 -2.47 -14.81
CA ALA A 239 -28.34 -3.59 -14.55
C ALA A 239 -27.96 -4.81 -15.39
N GLY A 240 -27.98 -5.99 -14.78
CA GLY A 240 -27.88 -7.27 -15.46
C GLY A 240 -29.25 -7.71 -15.97
N LEU A 241 -29.59 -7.33 -17.21
CA LEU A 241 -30.89 -7.63 -17.81
C LEU A 241 -31.12 -9.14 -18.03
N SER A 242 -30.05 -9.92 -18.20
CA SER A 242 -30.10 -11.39 -18.32
C SER A 242 -28.76 -12.00 -17.91
N ARG A 243 -28.62 -13.33 -17.96
CA ARG A 243 -27.36 -14.02 -17.62
C ARG A 243 -26.14 -13.54 -18.42
N ASN A 244 -26.34 -12.96 -19.60
CA ASN A 244 -25.25 -12.56 -20.49
C ASN A 244 -25.41 -11.17 -21.12
N ARG A 245 -26.31 -10.32 -20.59
CA ARG A 245 -26.48 -8.94 -21.07
C ARG A 245 -26.42 -7.96 -19.92
N ILE A 246 -25.83 -6.80 -20.20
CA ILE A 246 -25.70 -5.70 -19.27
C ILE A 246 -26.20 -4.42 -19.93
N ARG A 247 -26.94 -3.62 -19.15
CA ARG A 247 -27.28 -2.24 -19.49
C ARG A 247 -26.46 -1.31 -18.61
N LEU A 248 -25.87 -0.29 -19.22
CA LEU A 248 -25.21 0.80 -18.55
C LEU A 248 -25.88 2.10 -18.95
N ASP A 249 -26.25 2.89 -17.93
CA ASP A 249 -26.85 4.20 -18.10
C ASP A 249 -25.89 5.21 -17.46
N ALA A 250 -25.35 6.13 -18.26
CA ALA A 250 -24.33 7.08 -17.80
C ALA A 250 -24.61 8.49 -18.29
N ALA A 251 -24.38 9.48 -17.42
CA ALA A 251 -24.47 10.88 -17.79
C ALA A 251 -23.33 11.68 -17.16
N TYR A 252 -23.18 12.92 -17.62
CA TYR A 252 -22.44 13.93 -16.88
C TYR A 252 -23.40 15.02 -16.42
N TRP A 253 -23.15 15.57 -15.24
CA TRP A 253 -23.78 16.78 -14.72
C TRP A 253 -22.83 17.95 -14.89
N ASP A 254 -23.28 19.04 -15.51
CA ASP A 254 -22.57 20.33 -15.51
C ASP A 254 -23.07 21.19 -14.36
N ILE A 255 -22.28 21.24 -13.29
CA ILE A 255 -22.63 21.92 -12.05
C ILE A 255 -22.55 23.45 -12.21
N ILE A 256 -21.69 23.93 -13.12
CA ILE A 256 -21.49 25.37 -13.34
C ILE A 256 -22.66 25.93 -14.12
N ASN A 257 -23.06 25.24 -15.19
CA ASN A 257 -24.14 25.67 -16.08
C ASN A 257 -25.52 25.16 -15.63
N GLN A 258 -25.58 24.38 -14.55
CA GLN A 258 -26.80 23.72 -14.05
C GLN A 258 -27.50 22.89 -15.14
N GLN A 259 -26.71 22.18 -15.94
CA GLN A 259 -27.21 21.30 -17.00
C GLN A 259 -27.09 19.85 -16.54
N PHE A 260 -28.22 19.14 -16.55
CA PHE A 260 -28.31 17.74 -16.15
C PHE A 260 -28.89 16.91 -17.32
N PRO A 261 -28.08 16.64 -18.36
CA PRO A 261 -28.49 15.78 -19.48
C PRO A 261 -29.05 14.43 -19.02
N GLN A 262 -30.01 13.91 -19.78
CA GLN A 262 -30.50 12.55 -19.57
C GLN A 262 -29.37 11.54 -19.81
N PRO A 263 -29.32 10.45 -19.02
CA PRO A 263 -28.34 9.39 -19.20
C PRO A 263 -28.39 8.81 -20.61
N THR A 264 -27.22 8.50 -21.14
CA THR A 264 -27.09 7.65 -22.30
C THR A 264 -27.27 6.21 -21.87
N GLU A 265 -28.29 5.56 -22.40
CA GLU A 265 -28.54 4.14 -22.16
C GLU A 265 -27.86 3.31 -23.25
N MET A 266 -26.99 2.39 -22.86
CA MET A 266 -26.36 1.45 -23.78
C MET A 266 -26.49 0.03 -23.24
N THR A 267 -26.80 -0.93 -24.11
CA THR A 267 -26.99 -2.33 -23.73
C THR A 267 -26.26 -3.25 -24.70
N ASP A 268 -25.43 -4.14 -24.16
CA ASP A 268 -24.73 -5.14 -24.95
C ASP A 268 -24.60 -6.48 -24.18
N ALA A 269 -23.96 -7.47 -24.79
CA ALA A 269 -23.50 -8.68 -24.15
C ALA A 269 -22.49 -8.36 -23.05
N LEU A 270 -22.52 -9.10 -21.95
CA LEU A 270 -21.59 -8.92 -20.83
C LEU A 270 -20.13 -9.13 -21.26
N ASN A 271 -19.88 -9.99 -22.24
CA ASN A 271 -18.54 -10.19 -22.80
C ASN A 271 -17.99 -8.96 -23.55
N ASN A 272 -18.86 -8.04 -23.98
CA ASN A 272 -18.51 -6.78 -24.62
C ASN A 272 -18.41 -5.61 -23.62
N LEU A 273 -18.48 -5.88 -22.31
CA LEU A 273 -18.47 -4.85 -21.26
C LEU A 273 -17.40 -3.77 -21.46
N PHE A 274 -16.17 -4.18 -21.80
CA PHE A 274 -15.07 -3.24 -21.96
C PHE A 274 -15.22 -2.34 -23.18
N LEU A 275 -15.83 -2.83 -24.26
CA LEU A 275 -16.12 -2.01 -25.44
C LEU A 275 -17.28 -1.06 -25.16
N LEU A 276 -18.32 -1.57 -24.52
CA LEU A 276 -19.47 -0.79 -24.07
C LEU A 276 -19.04 0.38 -23.15
N GLU A 277 -18.07 0.16 -22.28
CA GLU A 277 -17.47 1.22 -21.46
C GLU A 277 -16.76 2.29 -22.32
N LYS A 278 -16.02 1.90 -23.36
CA LYS A 278 -15.38 2.87 -24.29
C LYS A 278 -16.41 3.70 -25.04
N ASP A 279 -17.48 3.07 -25.51
CA ASP A 279 -18.55 3.77 -26.22
C ASP A 279 -19.21 4.83 -25.33
N ILE A 280 -19.44 4.50 -24.06
CA ILE A 280 -19.94 5.45 -23.05
C ILE A 280 -18.96 6.60 -22.84
N VAL A 281 -17.66 6.32 -22.71
CA VAL A 281 -16.64 7.36 -22.51
C VAL A 281 -16.62 8.31 -23.69
N PHE A 282 -16.64 7.80 -24.93
CA PHE A 282 -16.66 8.65 -26.13
C PHE A 282 -17.93 9.49 -26.23
N GLU A 283 -19.11 8.91 -25.99
CA GLU A 283 -20.38 9.64 -25.99
C GLU A 283 -20.38 10.76 -24.94
N ILE A 284 -19.89 10.49 -23.72
CA ILE A 284 -19.81 11.50 -22.66
C ILE A 284 -18.87 12.64 -23.07
N ILE A 285 -17.70 12.33 -23.64
CA ILE A 285 -16.72 13.33 -24.11
C ILE A 285 -17.32 14.18 -25.23
N GLU A 286 -18.03 13.57 -26.18
CA GLU A 286 -18.69 14.26 -27.28
C GLU A 286 -19.80 15.19 -26.78
N ARG A 287 -20.67 14.72 -25.88
CA ARG A 287 -21.73 15.53 -25.27
C ARG A 287 -21.20 16.66 -24.39
N MET A 288 -19.98 16.56 -23.86
CA MET A 288 -19.29 17.67 -23.19
C MET A 288 -18.71 18.70 -24.18
N GLY A 289 -18.78 18.45 -25.49
CA GLY A 289 -18.21 19.30 -26.52
C GLY A 289 -16.68 19.26 -26.56
N ILE A 290 -16.06 18.18 -26.08
CA ILE A 290 -14.60 18.04 -26.04
C ILE A 290 -14.11 17.33 -27.30
N THR A 291 -13.29 18.02 -28.09
CA THR A 291 -12.63 17.42 -29.26
C THR A 291 -11.36 16.69 -28.84
N LEU A 292 -11.32 15.38 -29.06
CA LEU A 292 -10.14 14.55 -28.78
C LEU A 292 -9.11 14.65 -29.90
N THR A 293 -7.84 14.72 -29.53
CA THR A 293 -6.76 14.47 -30.48
C THR A 293 -6.71 12.97 -30.85
N PRO A 294 -6.17 12.60 -32.03
CA PRO A 294 -6.02 11.20 -32.43
C PRO A 294 -5.24 10.36 -31.40
N ARG A 295 -4.24 10.97 -30.73
CA ARG A 295 -3.45 10.32 -29.68
C ARG A 295 -4.26 10.06 -28.42
N GLU A 296 -5.09 10.99 -27.98
CA GLU A 296 -5.99 10.79 -26.82
C GLU A 296 -7.00 9.69 -27.11
N ARG A 297 -7.62 9.73 -28.30
CA ARG A 297 -8.56 8.69 -28.75
C ARG A 297 -7.92 7.30 -28.75
N GLN A 298 -6.71 7.17 -29.27
CA GLN A 298 -5.98 5.89 -29.28
C GLN A 298 -5.68 5.37 -27.87
N ARG A 299 -5.35 6.26 -26.92
CA ARG A 299 -5.09 5.86 -25.53
C ARG A 299 -6.36 5.40 -24.80
N ILE A 300 -7.48 6.08 -25.03
CA ILE A 300 -8.79 5.70 -24.48
C ILE A 300 -9.23 4.33 -25.02
N LEU A 301 -8.96 4.03 -26.30
CA LEU A 301 -9.27 2.72 -26.90
C LEU A 301 -8.47 1.54 -26.30
N HIS A 302 -7.46 1.79 -25.46
CA HIS A 302 -6.73 0.71 -24.81
C HIS A 302 -7.60 0.01 -23.76
N ILE A 303 -7.89 -1.27 -24.01
CA ILE A 303 -8.63 -2.13 -23.08
C ILE A 303 -7.64 -2.77 -22.10
N PRO A 304 -7.79 -2.57 -20.78
CA PRO A 304 -6.79 -2.98 -19.80
C PRO A 304 -6.77 -4.50 -19.53
N THR A 305 -7.87 -5.20 -19.80
CA THR A 305 -8.00 -6.66 -19.72
C THR A 305 -9.15 -7.12 -20.61
N LYS A 306 -9.04 -8.33 -21.18
CA LYS A 306 -10.15 -9.01 -21.87
C LYS A 306 -10.77 -10.13 -21.03
N ASN A 307 -10.20 -10.41 -19.85
CA ASN A 307 -10.67 -11.45 -18.96
C ASN A 307 -11.65 -10.86 -17.95
N LEU A 308 -12.95 -11.09 -18.17
CA LEU A 308 -14.00 -10.60 -17.28
C LEU A 308 -13.84 -11.11 -15.83
N GLN A 309 -13.39 -12.35 -15.64
CA GLN A 309 -13.21 -12.90 -14.28
C GLN A 309 -12.06 -12.21 -13.55
N ALA A 310 -10.95 -11.93 -14.25
CA ALA A 310 -9.85 -11.13 -13.71
C ALA A 310 -10.35 -9.73 -13.32
N PHE A 311 -11.17 -9.11 -14.16
CA PHE A 311 -11.76 -7.80 -13.88
C PHE A 311 -12.73 -7.82 -12.68
N LEU A 312 -13.57 -8.83 -12.55
CA LEU A 312 -14.47 -8.96 -11.39
C LEU A 312 -13.69 -9.17 -10.09
N ALA A 313 -12.60 -9.94 -10.11
CA ALA A 313 -11.69 -10.07 -8.97
C ALA A 313 -11.03 -8.73 -8.62
N TYR A 314 -10.64 -7.93 -9.62
CA TYR A 314 -10.15 -6.57 -9.42
C TYR A 314 -11.19 -5.65 -8.77
N CYS A 315 -12.45 -5.71 -9.24
CA CYS A 315 -13.56 -4.97 -8.65
C CYS A 315 -13.79 -5.34 -7.18
N MET A 316 -13.70 -6.63 -6.85
CA MET A 316 -13.77 -7.10 -5.46
C MET A 316 -12.61 -6.57 -4.62
N GLY A 317 -11.40 -6.48 -5.20
CA GLY A 317 -10.27 -5.85 -4.54
C GLY A 317 -10.53 -4.39 -4.19
N LEU A 318 -11.09 -3.61 -5.12
CA LEU A 318 -11.47 -2.20 -4.87
C LEU A 318 -12.52 -2.09 -3.77
N GLU A 319 -13.51 -2.98 -3.74
CA GLU A 319 -14.52 -3.03 -2.69
C GLU A 319 -13.92 -3.22 -1.30
N GLN A 320 -13.01 -4.20 -1.17
CA GLN A 320 -12.32 -4.49 0.09
C GLN A 320 -11.33 -3.39 0.48
N GLU A 321 -10.66 -2.76 -0.49
CA GLU A 321 -9.75 -1.62 -0.26
C GLU A 321 -10.52 -0.46 0.39
N ASP A 322 -11.69 -0.11 -0.14
CA ASP A 322 -12.54 0.95 0.41
C ASP A 322 -13.10 0.58 1.78
N ALA A 323 -13.44 -0.68 2.00
CA ALA A 323 -13.85 -1.19 3.31
C ALA A 323 -12.72 -1.18 4.36
N GLY A 324 -11.48 -0.86 3.97
CA GLY A 324 -10.30 -0.89 4.83
C GLY A 324 -9.72 -2.29 5.05
N ASN A 325 -10.27 -3.31 4.38
CA ASN A 325 -9.84 -4.70 4.45
C ASN A 325 -8.68 -4.97 3.47
N PHE A 326 -7.53 -4.31 3.67
CA PHE A 326 -6.42 -4.37 2.70
C PHE A 326 -5.87 -5.79 2.48
N GLU A 327 -5.96 -6.69 3.46
CA GLU A 327 -5.57 -8.10 3.26
C GLU A 327 -6.50 -8.81 2.27
N ALA A 328 -7.81 -8.67 2.44
CA ALA A 328 -8.79 -9.23 1.51
C ALA A 328 -8.71 -8.58 0.13
N ALA A 329 -8.42 -7.27 0.08
CA ALA A 329 -8.16 -6.55 -1.16
C ALA A 329 -6.93 -7.13 -1.89
N LEU A 330 -5.83 -7.33 -1.16
CA LEU A 330 -4.61 -7.91 -1.70
C LEU A 330 -4.83 -9.31 -2.29
N GLN A 331 -5.61 -10.17 -1.60
CA GLN A 331 -5.95 -11.49 -2.15
C GLN A 331 -6.77 -11.39 -3.44
N SER A 332 -7.76 -10.49 -3.47
CA SER A 332 -8.59 -10.27 -4.66
C SER A 332 -7.77 -9.78 -5.85
N TYR A 333 -6.82 -8.86 -5.62
CA TYR A 333 -5.90 -8.42 -6.66
C TYR A 333 -4.93 -9.51 -7.11
N LYS A 334 -4.42 -10.34 -6.19
CA LYS A 334 -3.61 -11.51 -6.54
C LYS A 334 -4.38 -12.46 -7.46
N THR A 335 -5.62 -12.80 -7.11
CA THR A 335 -6.50 -13.61 -7.98
C THR A 335 -6.69 -12.96 -9.35
N SER A 336 -6.92 -11.65 -9.40
CA SER A 336 -7.03 -10.91 -10.67
C SER A 336 -5.78 -11.06 -11.55
N THR A 337 -4.59 -10.86 -10.98
CA THR A 337 -3.31 -10.98 -11.71
C THR A 337 -2.96 -12.43 -12.10
N GLN A 338 -3.47 -13.43 -11.38
CA GLN A 338 -3.31 -14.83 -11.74
C GLN A 338 -4.19 -15.23 -12.93
N LEU A 339 -5.42 -14.69 -12.98
CA LEU A 339 -6.37 -14.93 -14.06
C LEU A 339 -5.98 -14.19 -15.35
N ASP A 340 -5.39 -13.00 -15.21
CA ASP A 340 -4.84 -12.23 -16.33
C ASP A 340 -3.51 -11.59 -15.92
N PRO A 341 -2.38 -12.26 -16.22
CA PRO A 341 -1.06 -11.73 -15.94
C PRO A 341 -0.78 -10.39 -16.62
N ASP A 342 -1.41 -10.06 -17.75
CA ASP A 342 -1.17 -8.82 -18.50
C ASP A 342 -2.00 -7.63 -17.99
N PHE A 343 -2.90 -7.86 -17.03
CA PHE A 343 -3.73 -6.82 -16.43
C PHE A 343 -2.93 -5.90 -15.50
N ASN A 344 -2.20 -4.96 -16.10
CA ASN A 344 -1.25 -4.07 -15.42
C ASN A 344 -1.90 -3.22 -14.31
N LEU A 345 -3.15 -2.82 -14.46
CA LEU A 345 -3.87 -2.04 -13.44
C LEU A 345 -4.08 -2.87 -12.15
N ALA A 346 -4.46 -4.15 -12.29
CA ALA A 346 -4.56 -5.06 -11.15
C ALA A 346 -3.21 -5.34 -10.51
N ARG A 347 -2.15 -5.52 -11.31
CA ARG A 347 -0.78 -5.70 -10.78
C ARG A 347 -0.33 -4.49 -9.97
N LYS A 348 -0.55 -3.28 -10.48
CA LYS A 348 -0.25 -2.04 -9.76
C LYS A 348 -1.02 -1.98 -8.43
N LYS A 349 -2.33 -2.22 -8.43
CA LYS A 349 -3.14 -2.22 -7.20
C LYS A 349 -2.71 -3.29 -6.20
N MET A 350 -2.29 -4.47 -6.69
CA MET A 350 -1.72 -5.54 -5.86
C MET A 350 -0.45 -5.06 -5.15
N GLU A 351 0.53 -4.53 -5.89
CA GLU A 351 1.79 -4.02 -5.33
C GLU A 351 1.54 -2.91 -4.32
N GLU A 352 0.70 -1.93 -4.67
CA GLU A 352 0.35 -0.83 -3.77
C GLU A 352 -0.29 -1.33 -2.48
N THR A 353 -1.25 -2.25 -2.58
CA THR A 353 -1.94 -2.80 -1.41
C THR A 353 -1.02 -3.67 -0.55
N GLU A 354 -0.09 -4.39 -1.17
CA GLU A 354 0.92 -5.18 -0.45
C GLU A 354 1.83 -4.30 0.41
N THR A 355 2.27 -3.16 -0.12
CA THR A 355 3.06 -2.19 0.66
C THR A 355 2.27 -1.65 1.86
N LEU A 356 0.97 -1.41 1.68
CA LEU A 356 0.07 -0.93 2.72
C LEU A 356 -0.16 -1.96 3.81
N THR A 357 -0.43 -3.23 3.47
CA THR A 357 -0.63 -4.30 4.46
C THR A 357 0.63 -4.51 5.30
N LYS A 358 1.81 -4.50 4.67
CA LYS A 358 3.09 -4.67 5.37
C LYS A 358 3.49 -3.46 6.22
N ALA A 359 2.94 -2.29 5.95
CA ALA A 359 3.22 -1.07 6.71
C ALA A 359 2.30 -0.88 7.92
N GLY A 360 1.39 -1.81 8.21
CA GLY A 360 0.50 -1.73 9.38
C GLY A 360 -0.49 -0.57 9.29
N GLN A 361 -1.75 -0.84 9.58
CA GLN A 361 -2.80 0.19 9.57
C GLN A 361 -2.58 1.20 10.70
N ASP A 362 -2.23 0.73 11.91
CA ASP A 362 -1.93 1.59 13.04
C ASP A 362 -0.43 1.69 13.33
N LYS A 363 -0.07 2.66 14.20
CA LYS A 363 1.32 2.94 14.57
C LYS A 363 1.98 1.73 15.24
N GLU A 364 1.27 0.98 16.09
CA GLU A 364 1.85 -0.12 16.85
C GLU A 364 2.06 -1.37 15.97
N SER A 365 1.09 -1.70 15.13
CA SER A 365 1.24 -2.74 14.09
C SER A 365 2.43 -2.44 13.19
N PHE A 366 2.59 -1.18 12.76
CA PHE A 366 3.74 -0.77 11.98
C PHE A 366 5.07 -0.97 12.73
N LEU A 367 5.16 -0.49 13.98
CA LEU A 367 6.37 -0.64 14.79
C LEU A 367 6.72 -2.11 15.02
N SER A 368 5.74 -2.99 15.20
CA SER A 368 5.97 -4.44 15.27
C SER A 368 6.63 -4.95 13.99
N SER A 369 6.07 -4.59 12.83
CA SER A 369 6.59 -4.99 11.52
C SER A 369 8.02 -4.47 11.24
N LEU A 370 8.38 -3.30 11.79
CA LEU A 370 9.74 -2.75 11.70
C LEU A 370 10.70 -3.54 12.57
N SER A 371 10.30 -3.88 13.79
CA SER A 371 11.15 -4.64 14.71
C SER A 371 11.50 -6.03 14.17
N GLU A 372 10.58 -6.68 13.47
CA GLU A 372 10.79 -7.97 12.80
C GLU A 372 11.80 -7.83 11.63
N MET A 373 11.65 -6.80 10.80
CA MET A 373 12.58 -6.52 9.71
C MET A 373 14.00 -6.21 10.24
N GLU A 374 14.11 -5.39 11.29
CA GLU A 374 15.40 -5.05 11.88
C GLU A 374 16.10 -6.27 12.51
N ARG A 375 15.35 -7.18 13.12
CA ARG A 375 15.90 -8.46 13.60
C ARG A 375 16.45 -9.31 12.48
N TRP A 376 15.73 -9.40 11.36
CA TRP A 376 16.17 -10.17 10.19
C TRP A 376 17.45 -9.59 9.57
N THR A 377 17.51 -8.27 9.39
CA THR A 377 18.69 -7.59 8.85
C THR A 377 19.91 -7.71 9.79
N LYS A 378 19.75 -7.53 11.10
CA LYS A 378 20.83 -7.72 12.09
C LYS A 378 21.28 -9.18 12.21
N GLY A 379 20.36 -10.14 12.06
CA GLY A 379 20.63 -11.57 12.11
C GLY A 379 21.39 -12.13 10.89
N THR A 380 21.62 -11.30 9.87
CA THR A 380 22.42 -11.63 8.67
C THR A 380 23.88 -11.15 8.80
N THR A 381 24.14 -10.21 9.71
CA THR A 381 25.49 -9.68 9.99
C THR A 381 26.30 -10.45 11.03
N VAL A 382 25.69 -11.41 11.74
CA VAL A 382 26.44 -12.35 12.61
C VAL A 382 26.69 -13.61 11.79
N GLY A 383 27.91 -13.74 11.26
CA GLY A 383 28.35 -14.91 10.51
C GLY A 383 28.03 -16.21 11.27
N GLY A 384 27.21 -17.06 10.67
CA GLY A 384 26.79 -18.32 11.27
C GLY A 384 25.53 -18.89 10.65
N ASN A 385 25.71 -19.65 9.57
CA ASN A 385 24.76 -20.62 9.01
C ASN A 385 23.45 -20.10 8.41
N LEU A 386 23.58 -19.43 7.25
CA LEU A 386 22.50 -19.27 6.27
C LEU A 386 21.92 -20.64 5.81
N VAL A 387 22.75 -21.68 5.76
CA VAL A 387 22.39 -23.02 5.30
C VAL A 387 21.48 -23.74 6.29
N ASN A 388 21.77 -23.69 7.60
CA ASN A 388 20.92 -24.33 8.61
C ASN A 388 19.54 -23.68 8.73
N ARG A 389 19.45 -22.35 8.56
CA ARG A 389 18.15 -21.67 8.55
C ARG A 389 17.34 -21.96 7.29
N ARG A 390 17.98 -22.15 6.13
CA ARG A 390 17.30 -22.61 4.91
C ARG A 390 16.80 -24.05 5.05
N LEU A 391 17.58 -24.94 5.67
CA LEU A 391 17.17 -26.33 5.94
C LEU A 391 16.00 -26.40 6.94
N GLN A 392 16.02 -25.59 8.00
CA GLN A 392 14.89 -25.48 8.93
C GLN A 392 13.64 -24.94 8.24
N ASN A 393 13.77 -23.94 7.36
CA ASN A 393 12.62 -23.41 6.63
C ASN A 393 12.07 -24.38 5.57
N LEU A 394 12.94 -25.15 4.89
CA LEU A 394 12.52 -26.24 4.01
C LEU A 394 11.72 -27.31 4.76
N SER A 395 12.14 -27.68 5.97
CA SER A 395 11.39 -28.61 6.84
C SER A 395 10.04 -28.07 7.32
N SER A 396 9.86 -26.76 7.36
CA SER A 396 8.57 -26.13 7.72
C SER A 396 7.62 -25.98 6.53
N SER A 397 8.14 -25.90 5.30
CA SER A 397 7.35 -25.80 4.07
C SER A 397 6.91 -27.15 3.51
N LEU A 398 7.65 -28.21 3.82
CA LEU A 398 7.33 -29.59 3.47
C LEU A 398 6.77 -30.25 4.73
N GLY A 399 5.44 -30.34 4.82
CA GLY A 399 4.76 -31.02 5.93
C GLY A 399 5.42 -32.36 6.25
N SER A 400 5.82 -32.52 7.51
CA SER A 400 6.35 -33.70 8.19
C SER A 400 6.45 -35.01 7.38
N ASN A 401 7.68 -35.41 7.05
CA ASN A 401 8.26 -36.74 7.32
C ASN A 401 9.64 -36.84 6.66
N PHE A 402 10.64 -36.20 7.26
CA PHE A 402 12.04 -36.52 6.98
C PHE A 402 12.68 -36.98 8.28
N ILE A 403 12.78 -38.30 8.45
CA ILE A 403 13.60 -38.92 9.48
C ILE A 403 14.95 -39.18 8.81
N PRO A 404 16.04 -38.49 9.18
CA PRO A 404 17.35 -38.89 8.72
C PRO A 404 17.65 -40.26 9.35
N GLY A 405 17.67 -41.31 8.53
CA GLY A 405 18.25 -42.59 8.93
C GLY A 405 19.75 -42.42 9.21
N PRO A 406 20.35 -43.24 10.08
CA PRO A 406 21.79 -43.24 10.25
C PRO A 406 22.44 -43.72 8.95
N ASP A 407 22.88 -42.79 8.10
CA ASP A 407 23.63 -43.14 6.90
C ASP A 407 25.06 -43.48 7.33
N SER A 408 25.31 -44.77 7.51
CA SER A 408 26.65 -45.35 7.60
C SER A 408 27.30 -45.29 6.23
N ARG A 409 27.84 -44.12 5.89
CA ARG A 409 28.81 -43.99 4.80
C ARG A 409 30.14 -43.61 5.41
N GLU A 410 31.06 -44.56 5.36
CA GLU A 410 32.45 -44.34 5.70
C GLU A 410 33.00 -43.17 4.88
N SER A 411 33.66 -42.25 5.56
CA SER A 411 34.48 -41.22 4.94
C SER A 411 35.56 -41.90 4.11
N VAL A 412 35.59 -41.62 2.80
CA VAL A 412 36.68 -42.05 1.94
C VAL A 412 37.94 -41.32 2.40
N GLU A 413 38.88 -42.08 2.97
CA GLU A 413 40.24 -41.62 3.25
C GLU A 413 40.97 -41.31 1.93
N GLU A 414 41.57 -40.12 1.87
CA GLU A 414 42.54 -39.75 0.84
C GLU A 414 43.75 -40.67 0.97
N VAL A 415 43.85 -41.66 0.08
CA VAL A 415 45.04 -42.49 -0.07
C VAL A 415 46.13 -41.65 -0.72
N THR A 416 47.07 -41.17 0.09
CA THR A 416 48.37 -40.69 -0.37
C THR A 416 49.20 -41.86 -0.87
N THR A 417 49.28 -42.06 -2.19
CA THR A 417 50.32 -42.91 -2.78
C THR A 417 51.22 -42.07 -3.67
N ALA A 418 52.48 -41.98 -3.24
CA ALA A 418 53.56 -41.43 -4.01
C ALA A 418 53.84 -42.28 -5.26
N GLY A 419 54.09 -41.59 -6.37
CA GLY A 419 54.85 -42.08 -7.52
C GLY A 419 54.00 -42.64 -8.66
N ILE A 420 53.87 -41.87 -9.75
CA ILE A 420 54.21 -42.27 -11.13
C ILE A 420 54.15 -41.01 -12.04
N SER A 421 55.29 -40.75 -12.68
CA SER A 421 55.66 -39.86 -13.80
C SER A 421 54.71 -38.76 -14.30
N VAL A 422 55.24 -37.53 -14.25
CA VAL A 422 54.83 -36.35 -15.02
C VAL A 422 55.02 -36.57 -16.52
N VAL A 423 53.95 -36.42 -17.31
CA VAL A 423 54.03 -36.04 -18.73
C VAL A 423 53.34 -34.69 -18.86
N SER A 424 54.15 -33.68 -19.16
CA SER A 424 53.76 -32.31 -19.47
C SER A 424 52.96 -32.27 -20.78
N GLY A 425 51.67 -31.94 -20.69
CA GLY A 425 50.84 -31.55 -21.82
C GLY A 425 50.30 -30.14 -21.59
N GLU A 426 50.70 -29.21 -22.45
CA GLU A 426 50.15 -27.86 -22.54
C GLU A 426 48.62 -27.91 -22.69
N LEU A 427 47.91 -27.11 -21.89
CA LEU A 427 46.48 -26.89 -22.06
C LEU A 427 46.27 -26.06 -23.35
N PRO A 428 45.33 -26.44 -24.23
CA PRO A 428 45.05 -25.67 -25.44
C PRO A 428 44.44 -24.31 -25.11
N GLU A 429 44.86 -23.28 -25.84
CA GLU A 429 44.37 -21.91 -25.66
C GLU A 429 42.87 -21.79 -25.99
N PRO A 430 42.13 -20.92 -25.25
CA PRO A 430 40.70 -20.73 -25.46
C PRO A 430 40.40 -20.04 -26.82
N PRO A 431 39.25 -20.35 -27.45
CA PRO A 431 38.90 -19.81 -28.75
C PRO A 431 38.62 -18.30 -28.70
N LEU A 432 39.02 -17.61 -29.78
CA LEU A 432 38.83 -16.17 -29.95
C LEU A 432 37.35 -15.77 -30.05
N PRO A 433 36.97 -14.59 -29.54
CA PRO A 433 35.61 -14.10 -29.59
C PRO A 433 35.15 -13.79 -31.02
N PRO A 434 33.84 -13.94 -31.33
CA PRO A 434 33.31 -13.76 -32.67
C PRO A 434 33.40 -12.29 -33.14
N PRO A 435 33.65 -12.04 -34.44
CA PRO A 435 33.77 -10.69 -34.97
C PRO A 435 32.43 -9.97 -34.95
N GLY A 436 32.44 -8.75 -34.40
CA GLY A 436 31.26 -7.91 -34.26
C GLY A 436 30.64 -7.49 -35.60
N LYS A 437 29.31 -7.54 -35.65
CA LYS A 437 28.45 -6.71 -36.49
C LYS A 437 27.24 -6.27 -35.69
#